data_AF-X6IZF3-F1
#
_entry.id   AF-X6IZF3-F1
#
_cell.length_a   1.000
_cell.length_b   1.000
_cell.length_c   1.000
_cell.angle_alpha   90.00
_cell.angle_beta   90.00
_cell.angle_gamma   90.00
#
_symmetry.space_group_name_H-M   'P 1'
#
loop_
_entity.id
_entity.type
_entity.pdbx_description
1 polymer ?
#
loop_
_entity_poly.entity_id
_entity_poly.type
_entity_poly.pdbx_seq_one_letter_code
_entity_poly.pdbx_strand_id
1 'polypeptide(L)'
;MHFEVPDQVDQSVIQIRNELTQILNDLPEHSPAARRVRHLRTASRRFLEDALPDYRNIAYRLRNDVDSGSSIRWHDHGYRPLTPGYFVALGELRAIFGLQLSALAAEFEIDVEEDLTSIFPVAIERHD
;
A
#
# COMPACT_ATOMS: atom_id res chain seq x y z
N MET A 1 7.86 13.89 -12.53
CA MET A 1 7.79 12.44 -12.26
C MET A 1 8.40 12.22 -10.88
N HIS A 2 7.58 12.01 -9.85
CA HIS A 2 8.09 11.65 -8.51
C HIS A 2 8.24 10.12 -8.52
N PHE A 3 9.44 9.62 -8.27
CA PHE A 3 9.69 8.19 -8.19
C PHE A 3 9.46 7.71 -6.76
N GLU A 4 8.85 6.53 -6.62
CA GLU A 4 8.74 5.83 -5.33
C GLU A 4 10.14 5.45 -4.85
N VAL A 5 10.55 5.97 -3.70
CA VAL A 5 11.80 5.59 -3.03
C VAL A 5 11.44 4.66 -1.88
N PRO A 6 11.93 3.39 -1.83
CA PRO A 6 11.47 2.39 -0.87
C PRO A 6 11.49 2.87 0.57
N ASP A 7 12.56 3.52 1.00
CA ASP A 7 12.67 4.06 2.35
C ASP A 7 11.62 5.11 2.67
N GLN A 8 11.30 5.98 1.72
CA GLN A 8 10.29 7.01 1.91
C GLN A 8 8.90 6.40 1.97
N VAL A 9 8.65 5.38 1.13
CA VAL A 9 7.39 4.62 1.14
C VAL A 9 7.24 3.86 2.45
N ASP A 10 8.25 3.08 2.85
CA ASP A 10 8.24 2.30 4.09
C ASP A 10 8.07 3.22 5.31
N GLN A 11 8.78 4.36 5.34
CA GLN A 11 8.62 5.38 6.38
C GLN A 11 7.20 5.96 6.39
N SER A 12 6.62 6.24 5.23
CA SER A 12 5.24 6.71 5.13
C SER A 12 4.25 5.66 5.65
N VAL A 13 4.45 4.38 5.32
CA VAL A 13 3.57 3.30 5.79
C VAL A 13 3.71 3.09 7.31
N ILE A 14 4.90 3.27 7.87
CA ILE A 14 5.11 3.27 9.33
C ILE A 14 4.32 4.41 9.99
N GLN A 15 4.39 5.62 9.44
CA GLN A 15 3.66 6.79 9.97
C GLN A 15 2.15 6.56 9.89
N ILE A 16 1.63 6.08 8.76
CA ILE A 16 0.22 5.73 8.57
C ILE A 16 -0.22 4.68 9.59
N ARG A 17 0.57 3.62 9.80
CA ARG A 17 0.26 2.57 10.80
C ARG A 17 0.17 3.15 12.21
N ASN A 18 1.06 4.08 12.56
CA ASN A 18 1.05 4.74 13.87
C ASN A 18 -0.20 5.62 14.02
N GLU A 19 -0.56 6.40 13.01
CA GLU A 19 -1.77 7.22 12.98
C GLU A 19 -3.04 6.36 13.15
N LEU A 20 -3.16 5.27 12.38
CA LEU A 20 -4.26 4.32 12.51
C LEU A 20 -4.32 3.67 13.90
N THR A 21 -3.18 3.55 14.59
CA THR A 21 -3.13 3.05 15.96
C THR A 21 -3.69 4.07 16.94
N GLN A 22 -3.35 5.36 16.77
CA GLN A 22 -3.92 6.43 17.60
C GLN A 22 -5.43 6.56 17.38
N ILE A 23 -5.88 6.60 16.12
CA ILE A 23 -7.30 6.61 15.80
C ILE A 23 -8.04 5.45 16.49
N LEU A 24 -7.49 4.22 16.46
CA LEU A 24 -8.12 3.09 17.14
C LEU A 24 -8.21 3.22 18.66
N ASN A 25 -7.26 3.92 19.28
CA ASN A 25 -7.29 4.18 20.73
C ASN A 25 -8.33 5.25 21.08
N ASP A 26 -8.53 6.22 20.19
CA ASP A 26 -9.46 7.34 20.39
C ASP A 26 -10.91 6.99 20.02
N LEU A 27 -11.11 5.97 19.19
CA LEU A 27 -12.43 5.53 18.78
C LEU A 27 -13.21 4.88 19.94
N PRO A 28 -14.53 5.14 20.06
CA PRO A 28 -15.40 4.41 20.98
C PRO A 28 -15.36 2.90 20.74
N GLU A 29 -15.56 2.11 21.80
CA GLU A 29 -15.46 0.64 21.77
C GLU A 29 -16.35 -0.02 20.69
N HIS A 30 -17.50 0.58 20.41
CA HIS A 30 -18.46 0.10 19.41
C HIS A 30 -18.52 0.98 18.14
N SER A 31 -17.47 1.76 17.87
CA SER A 31 -17.43 2.59 16.67
C SER A 31 -17.52 1.72 15.40
N PRO A 32 -18.44 2.02 14.48
CA PRO A 32 -18.53 1.29 13.21
C PRO A 32 -17.26 1.47 12.36
N ALA A 33 -16.52 2.57 12.53
CA ALA A 33 -15.24 2.81 11.85
C ALA A 33 -14.13 1.84 12.30
N ALA A 34 -14.18 1.33 13.54
CA ALA A 34 -13.08 0.58 14.14
C ALA A 34 -12.69 -0.66 13.33
N ARG A 35 -13.67 -1.34 12.71
CA ARG A 35 -13.40 -2.50 11.84
C ARG A 35 -12.54 -2.12 10.63
N ARG A 36 -12.88 -1.02 9.95
CA ARG A 36 -12.17 -0.58 8.74
C ARG A 36 -10.78 -0.07 9.07
N VAL A 37 -10.64 0.70 10.16
CA VAL A 37 -9.32 1.18 10.63
C VAL A 37 -8.41 0.01 11.02
N ARG A 38 -8.94 -1.05 11.66
CA ARG A 38 -8.17 -2.28 11.92
C ARG A 38 -7.69 -2.96 10.63
N HIS A 39 -8.52 -2.99 9.58
CA HIS A 39 -8.09 -3.53 8.28
C HIS A 39 -6.95 -2.71 7.66
N LEU A 40 -7.06 -1.38 7.65
CA LEU A 40 -6.00 -0.49 7.17
C LEU A 40 -4.69 -0.70 7.94
N ARG A 41 -4.76 -0.81 9.27
CA ARG A 41 -3.58 -1.06 10.12
C ARG A 41 -2.97 -2.43 9.83
N THR A 42 -3.80 -3.44 9.62
CA THR A 42 -3.37 -4.79 9.27
C THR A 42 -2.69 -4.83 7.90
N ALA A 43 -3.23 -4.13 6.91
CA ALA A 43 -2.63 -4.02 5.59
C ALA A 43 -1.25 -3.33 5.64
N SER A 44 -1.13 -2.25 6.41
CA SER A 44 0.15 -1.56 6.63
C SER A 44 1.19 -2.49 7.26
N ARG A 45 0.79 -3.28 8.28
CA ARG A 45 1.66 -4.29 8.90
C ARG A 45 2.11 -5.33 7.89
N ARG A 46 1.18 -5.89 7.10
CA ARG A 46 1.49 -6.92 6.10
C ARG A 46 2.48 -6.40 5.06
N PHE A 47 2.30 -5.17 4.57
CA PHE A 47 3.25 -4.56 3.66
C PHE A 47 4.68 -4.50 4.23
N LEU A 48 4.82 -4.06 5.49
CA LEU A 48 6.12 -3.89 6.16
C LEU A 48 6.78 -5.20 6.60
N GLU A 49 5.98 -6.21 6.97
CA GLU A 49 6.47 -7.41 7.66
C GLU A 49 6.41 -8.68 6.79
N ASP A 50 5.45 -8.79 5.87
CA ASP A 50 5.32 -9.97 5.03
C ASP A 50 6.49 -10.05 4.04
N ALA A 51 6.91 -11.28 3.72
CA ALA A 51 7.85 -11.52 2.64
C ALA A 51 7.22 -11.08 1.31
N LEU A 52 7.96 -10.29 0.53
CA LEU A 52 7.49 -9.84 -0.78
C LEU A 52 7.29 -11.05 -1.70
N PRO A 53 6.25 -11.06 -2.55
CA PRO A 53 6.05 -12.16 -3.47
C PRO A 53 7.23 -12.28 -4.44
N ASP A 54 7.69 -13.51 -4.64
CA ASP A 54 8.86 -13.79 -5.48
C ASP A 54 8.47 -13.87 -6.95
N TYR A 55 8.70 -12.77 -7.67
CA TYR A 55 8.51 -12.68 -9.11
C TYR A 55 9.81 -12.78 -9.91
N ARG A 56 10.82 -13.51 -9.40
CA ARG A 56 12.09 -13.75 -10.13
C ARG A 56 11.86 -14.20 -11.58
N ASN A 57 10.82 -15.00 -11.84
CA ASN A 57 10.44 -15.46 -13.18
C ASN A 57 9.98 -14.34 -14.14
N ILE A 58 9.48 -13.21 -13.63
CA ILE A 58 9.10 -12.03 -14.42
C ILE A 58 10.31 -11.12 -14.63
N ALA A 59 11.19 -11.03 -13.62
CA ALA A 59 12.43 -10.25 -13.71
C ALA A 59 13.34 -10.70 -14.87
N TYR A 60 13.35 -12.00 -15.21
CA TYR A 60 14.09 -12.51 -16.37
C TYR A 60 13.59 -11.98 -17.71
N ARG A 61 12.30 -11.64 -17.86
CA ARG A 61 11.75 -11.12 -19.13
C ARG A 61 12.09 -9.65 -19.38
N LEU A 62 12.38 -8.89 -18.33
CA LEU A 62 12.84 -7.50 -18.42
C LEU A 62 14.36 -7.39 -18.58
N ARG A 63 15.10 -8.50 -18.48
CA ARG A 63 16.57 -8.54 -18.42
C ARG A 63 17.26 -8.74 -19.77
N ASN A 64 16.54 -8.72 -20.89
CA ASN A 64 17.14 -8.84 -22.22
C ASN A 64 17.75 -7.53 -22.75
N ASP A 65 17.62 -6.40 -22.04
CA ASP A 65 18.20 -5.10 -22.46
C ASP A 65 19.37 -4.59 -21.61
N VAL A 66 19.85 -5.37 -20.63
CA VAL A 66 21.02 -4.96 -19.82
C VAL A 66 21.90 -6.14 -19.49
N ASP A 67 23.15 -5.98 -19.88
CA ASP A 67 24.26 -6.90 -19.84
C ASP A 67 24.36 -7.70 -18.54
N SER A 68 24.61 -9.00 -18.70
CA SER A 68 24.77 -9.97 -17.63
C SER A 68 26.00 -9.64 -16.80
N GLY A 69 25.84 -8.94 -15.67
CA GLY A 69 26.99 -8.75 -14.76
C GLY A 69 26.74 -8.06 -13.43
N SER A 70 25.62 -7.37 -13.24
CA SER A 70 25.35 -6.65 -12.00
C SER A 70 24.09 -7.18 -11.33
N SER A 71 24.16 -8.41 -10.82
CA SER A 71 23.49 -8.70 -9.55
C SER A 71 24.19 -7.85 -8.48
N ILE A 72 23.93 -6.54 -8.50
CA ILE A 72 24.40 -5.59 -7.51
C ILE A 72 24.02 -6.19 -6.17
N ARG A 73 25.03 -6.45 -5.36
CA ARG A 73 24.93 -6.95 -4.00
C ARG A 73 24.28 -5.86 -3.14
N TRP A 74 22.96 -5.72 -3.23
CA TRP A 74 22.14 -4.91 -2.33
C TRP A 74 21.75 -5.70 -1.07
N HIS A 75 22.67 -6.50 -0.51
CA HIS A 75 22.36 -7.45 0.57
C HIS A 75 22.85 -7.02 1.96
N ASP A 76 23.28 -5.78 2.19
CA ASP A 76 24.00 -5.47 3.43
C ASP A 76 23.49 -4.28 4.27
N HIS A 77 22.40 -3.60 3.89
CA HIS A 77 21.96 -2.38 4.62
C HIS A 77 20.48 -2.34 5.01
N GLY A 78 19.78 -3.45 5.27
CA GLY A 78 18.39 -3.39 5.76
C GLY A 78 17.38 -2.69 4.82
N TYR A 79 17.81 -2.28 3.63
CA TYR A 79 17.02 -1.69 2.56
C TYR A 79 16.23 -2.78 1.84
N ARG A 80 14.92 -2.58 1.67
CA ARG A 80 14.11 -3.45 0.81
C ARG A 80 14.43 -3.16 -0.66
N PRO A 81 14.88 -4.17 -1.44
CA PRO A 81 15.22 -3.95 -2.84
C PRO A 81 13.96 -3.63 -3.67
N LEU A 82 14.09 -2.68 -4.60
CA LEU A 82 13.10 -2.34 -5.63
C LEU A 82 12.90 -3.52 -6.58
N THR A 83 12.15 -4.52 -6.12
CA THR A 83 11.79 -5.71 -6.89
C THR A 83 10.37 -5.56 -7.44
N PRO A 84 10.00 -6.30 -8.50
CA PRO A 84 8.60 -6.36 -8.93
C PRO A 84 7.64 -6.74 -7.78
N GLY A 85 8.08 -7.57 -6.83
CA GLY A 85 7.31 -7.92 -5.64
C GLY A 85 7.00 -6.73 -4.74
N TYR A 86 7.91 -5.77 -4.64
CA TYR A 86 7.69 -4.52 -3.89
C TYR A 86 6.52 -3.72 -4.47
N PHE A 87 6.51 -3.50 -5.79
CA PHE A 87 5.45 -2.74 -6.46
C PHE A 87 4.11 -3.47 -6.43
N VAL A 88 4.09 -4.79 -6.51
CA VAL A 88 2.87 -5.58 -6.35
C VAL A 88 2.30 -5.44 -4.94
N ALA A 89 3.14 -5.58 -3.91
CA ALA A 89 2.71 -5.38 -2.52
C ALA A 89 2.22 -3.95 -2.26
N LEU A 90 2.87 -2.94 -2.86
CA LEU A 90 2.45 -1.55 -2.79
C LEU A 90 1.09 -1.32 -3.49
N GLY A 91 0.89 -1.96 -4.64
CA GLY A 91 -0.40 -1.96 -5.34
C GLY A 91 -1.52 -2.61 -4.52
N GLU A 92 -1.24 -3.73 -3.87
CA GLU A 92 -2.19 -4.40 -2.96
C GLU A 92 -2.55 -3.50 -1.77
N LEU A 93 -1.55 -2.86 -1.15
CA LEU A 93 -1.77 -1.90 -0.05
C LEU A 93 -2.71 -0.77 -0.51
N ARG A 94 -2.45 -0.18 -1.67
CA ARG A 94 -3.27 0.90 -2.25
C ARG A 94 -4.70 0.46 -2.52
N ALA A 95 -4.90 -0.74 -3.09
CA ALA A 95 -6.23 -1.27 -3.35
C ALA A 95 -7.04 -1.45 -2.05
N ILE A 96 -6.42 -1.98 -1.00
CA ILE A 96 -7.06 -2.13 0.31
C ILE A 96 -7.41 -0.75 0.89
N PHE A 97 -6.50 0.21 0.82
CA PHE A 97 -6.73 1.57 1.30
C PHE A 97 -7.89 2.24 0.58
N GLY A 98 -7.86 2.25 -0.75
CA GLY A 98 -8.93 2.82 -1.57
C GLY A 98 -10.31 2.25 -1.23
N LEU A 99 -10.41 0.93 -1.06
CA LEU A 99 -11.67 0.26 -0.72
C LEU A 99 -12.16 0.58 0.71
N GLN A 100 -11.28 0.60 1.70
CA GLN A 100 -11.70 0.88 3.08
C GLN A 100 -12.01 2.35 3.30
N LEU A 101 -11.24 3.26 2.68
CA LEU A 101 -11.45 4.70 2.78
C LEU A 101 -12.71 5.14 2.03
N SER A 102 -12.97 4.62 0.82
CA SER A 102 -14.20 4.95 0.10
C SER A 102 -15.44 4.52 0.90
N ALA A 103 -15.39 3.36 1.53
CA ALA A 103 -16.48 2.88 2.35
C ALA A 103 -16.62 3.64 3.67
N LEU A 104 -15.54 4.13 4.28
CA LEU A 104 -15.61 5.07 5.40
C LEU A 104 -16.25 6.39 4.97
N ALA A 105 -15.81 6.95 3.84
CA ALA A 105 -16.34 8.22 3.33
C ALA A 105 -17.85 8.13 3.07
N ALA A 106 -18.30 7.05 2.43
CA ALA A 106 -19.72 6.81 2.19
C ALA A 106 -20.52 6.59 3.49
N GLU A 107 -19.96 5.87 4.47
CA GLU A 107 -20.65 5.52 5.72
C GLU A 107 -20.81 6.73 6.67
N PHE A 108 -19.87 7.66 6.65
CA PHE A 108 -19.85 8.84 7.51
C PHE A 108 -20.14 10.15 6.77
N GLU A 109 -20.54 10.08 5.50
CA GLU A 109 -20.82 11.24 4.64
C GLU A 109 -19.67 12.26 4.62
N ILE A 110 -18.43 11.76 4.61
CA ILE A 110 -17.22 12.59 4.58
C ILE A 110 -17.01 13.06 3.15
N ASP A 111 -17.01 14.38 2.96
CA ASP A 111 -16.58 14.99 1.71
C ASP A 111 -15.05 14.85 1.56
N VAL A 112 -14.62 14.28 0.45
CA VAL A 112 -13.22 13.96 0.17
C VAL A 112 -12.78 14.74 -1.05
N GLU A 113 -11.67 15.48 -0.91
CA GLU A 113 -11.09 16.27 -1.99
C GLU A 113 -10.83 15.42 -3.24
N GLU A 114 -11.07 16.00 -4.42
CA GLU A 114 -11.01 15.30 -5.71
C GLU A 114 -9.68 14.54 -5.89
N ASP A 115 -8.55 15.19 -5.56
CA ASP A 115 -7.22 14.58 -5.64
C ASP A 115 -7.08 13.32 -4.76
N LEU A 116 -7.73 13.29 -3.61
CA LEU A 116 -7.75 12.14 -2.70
C LEU A 116 -8.72 11.06 -3.16
N THR A 117 -9.80 11.40 -3.86
CA THR A 117 -10.72 10.41 -4.43
C THR A 117 -10.08 9.59 -5.56
N SER A 118 -8.95 10.05 -6.13
CA SER A 118 -8.22 9.33 -7.19
C SER A 118 -7.76 7.91 -6.81
N ILE A 119 -7.64 7.61 -5.51
CA ILE A 119 -7.28 6.27 -5.02
C ILE A 119 -8.51 5.36 -4.83
N PHE A 120 -9.73 5.91 -4.89
CA PHE A 120 -10.94 5.13 -4.71
C PHE A 120 -11.16 4.22 -5.94
N PRO A 121 -11.76 3.03 -5.73
CA PRO A 121 -12.12 2.19 -6.86
C PRO A 121 -13.09 2.95 -7.77
N VAL A 122 -12.82 2.91 -9.07
CA VAL A 122 -13.72 3.50 -10.08
C VAL A 122 -15.07 2.79 -9.97
N ALA A 123 -16.15 3.58 -9.84
CA ALA A 123 -17.49 3.03 -9.89
C ALA A 123 -17.68 2.37 -11.26
N ILE A 124 -17.89 1.05 -11.29
CA ILE A 124 -18.28 0.37 -12.52
C ILE A 124 -19.73 0.76 -12.75
N GLU A 125 -19.97 1.78 -13.59
CA GLU A 125 -21.30 2.09 -14.09
C GLU A 125 -21.80 0.84 -14.84
N ARG A 126 -22.72 0.12 -14.20
CA ARG A 126 -23.46 -0.95 -14.86
C ARG A 126 -24.44 -0.26 -15.80
N HIS A 127 -24.10 -0.21 -17.09
CA HIS A 127 -25.08 0.04 -18.13
C HIS A 127 -26.02 -1.17 -18.16
N ASP A 128 -27.13 -1.07 -17.42
CA ASP A 128 -28.29 -1.96 -17.54
C ASP A 128 -29.14 -1.57 -18.76
#